data_AF-A0A2V8MGX7-F1
#
_entry.id   AF-A0A2V8MGX7-F1
#
_cell.length_a   1.000
_cell.length_b   1.000
_cell.length_c   1.000
_cell.angle_alpha   90.00
_cell.angle_beta   90.00
_cell.angle_gamma   90.00
#
_symmetry.space_group_name_H-M   'P 1'
#
loop_
_entity.id
_entity.type
_entity.pdbx_description
1 polymer ?
#
loop_
_entity_poly.entity_id
_entity_poly.type
_entity_poly.pdbx_seq_one_letter_code
_entity_poly.pdbx_strand_id
1 'polypeptide(L)'
;FRGYPLQTLTRANLAWLGVALTSVPFAAVHLKNPNVSPVFTFINTTLAGVWLAVAYLRTRSLWFPLGIHWSWNWAQASLLGLPVSGINNLAPAPLLHSMNAGPAWLTGGAYGIEGGAACSVALVISTVVIWRLKLIARADVPTNECQKPAR
;
A
#
# COMPACT_ATOMS: atom_id res chain seq x y z
N PHE A 1 7.40 -3.35 -7.28
CA PHE A 1 7.70 -1.95 -6.90
C PHE A 1 8.53 -1.80 -5.62
N ARG A 2 8.23 -2.50 -4.50
CA ARG A 2 9.00 -2.38 -3.23
C ARG A 2 10.23 -3.30 -3.09
N GLY A 3 10.47 -4.15 -4.09
CA GLY A 3 11.64 -5.02 -4.14
C GLY A 3 12.91 -4.27 -4.54
N TYR A 4 13.65 -4.83 -5.51
CA TYR A 4 15.01 -4.42 -5.82
C TYR A 4 15.26 -2.90 -5.93
N PRO A 5 14.49 -2.10 -6.71
CA PRO A 5 14.82 -0.68 -6.90
C PRO A 5 14.75 0.14 -5.61
N LEU A 6 13.69 -0.04 -4.81
CA LEU A 6 13.54 0.65 -3.52
C LEU A 6 14.67 0.28 -2.57
N GLN A 7 15.01 -1.01 -2.50
CA GLN A 7 16.04 -1.49 -1.58
C GLN A 7 17.44 -1.03 -1.98
N THR A 8 17.75 -1.04 -3.27
CA THR A 8 19.04 -0.56 -3.80
C THR A 8 19.24 0.92 -3.50
N LEU A 9 18.23 1.75 -3.78
CA LEU A 9 18.30 3.18 -3.47
C LEU A 9 18.32 3.46 -1.97
N THR A 10 17.62 2.66 -1.17
CA THR A 10 17.68 2.75 0.30
C THR A 10 19.09 2.45 0.83
N ARG A 11 19.77 1.42 0.30
CA ARG A 11 21.17 1.11 0.67
C ARG A 11 22.15 2.20 0.24
N ALA A 12 21.85 2.94 -0.82
CA ALA A 12 22.63 4.08 -1.29
C ALA A 12 22.30 5.40 -0.55
N ASN A 13 21.58 5.36 0.57
CA ASN A 13 21.08 6.54 1.30
C ASN A 13 20.17 7.48 0.48
N LEU A 14 19.53 6.94 -0.58
CA LEU A 14 18.59 7.63 -1.46
C LEU A 14 17.16 7.09 -1.30
N ALA A 15 16.76 6.76 -0.07
CA ALA A 15 15.47 6.13 0.21
C ALA A 15 14.28 6.97 -0.31
N TRP A 16 14.32 8.30 -0.14
CA TRP A 16 13.28 9.21 -0.62
C TRP A 16 13.10 9.11 -2.15
N LEU A 17 14.20 9.01 -2.90
CA LEU A 17 14.19 8.85 -4.35
C LEU A 17 13.65 7.46 -4.73
N GLY A 18 14.03 6.43 -3.99
CA GLY A 18 13.47 5.08 -4.16
C GLY A 18 11.97 5.03 -3.93
N VAL A 19 11.44 5.79 -2.96
CA VAL A 19 10.00 5.92 -2.74
C VAL A 19 9.33 6.57 -3.94
N ALA A 20 9.85 7.71 -4.42
CA ALA A 20 9.28 8.44 -5.55
C ALA A 20 9.29 7.60 -6.85
N LEU A 21 10.46 7.07 -7.22
CA LEU A 21 10.67 6.29 -8.45
C LEU A 21 9.95 4.95 -8.47
N THR A 22 9.47 4.46 -7.32
CA THR A 22 8.69 3.22 -7.28
C THR A 22 7.21 3.43 -7.00
N SER A 23 6.79 4.61 -6.57
CA SER A 23 5.38 4.92 -6.29
C SER A 23 4.70 5.59 -7.48
N VAL A 24 5.38 6.52 -8.16
CA VAL A 24 4.82 7.20 -9.35
C VAL A 24 4.62 6.22 -10.52
N PRO A 25 5.60 5.37 -10.90
CA PRO A 25 5.35 4.39 -11.96
C PRO A 25 4.30 3.34 -11.58
N PHE A 26 4.19 3.01 -10.28
CA PHE A 26 3.12 2.14 -9.79
C PHE A 26 1.74 2.74 -10.03
N ALA A 27 1.55 4.03 -9.73
CA ALA A 27 0.32 4.75 -10.05
C ALA A 27 0.08 4.84 -11.57
N ALA A 28 1.13 5.11 -12.35
CA ALA A 28 1.01 5.23 -13.81
C ALA A 28 0.50 3.95 -14.48
N VAL A 29 0.93 2.76 -14.02
CA VAL A 29 0.41 1.51 -14.58
C VAL A 29 -1.06 1.26 -14.23
N HIS A 30 -1.56 1.79 -13.11
CA HIS A 30 -2.96 1.64 -12.69
C HIS A 30 -3.92 2.55 -13.47
N LEU A 31 -3.40 3.56 -14.17
CA LEU A 31 -4.22 4.39 -15.07
C LEU A 31 -4.77 3.61 -16.28
N LYS A 32 -4.25 2.41 -16.54
CA LYS A 32 -4.74 1.52 -17.60
C LYS A 32 -5.88 0.61 -17.15
N ASN A 33 -6.26 0.67 -15.87
CA ASN A 33 -7.31 -0.18 -15.35
C ASN A 33 -8.70 0.29 -15.82
N PRO A 34 -9.70 -0.62 -15.84
CA PRO A 34 -11.08 -0.25 -16.15
C PRO A 34 -11.64 0.80 -15.18
N ASN A 35 -12.58 1.61 -15.65
CA ASN A 35 -13.35 2.55 -14.82
C ASN A 35 -12.51 3.59 -14.06
N VAL A 36 -11.31 3.91 -14.56
CA VAL A 36 -10.38 4.80 -13.86
C VAL A 36 -10.98 6.18 -13.59
N SER A 37 -10.74 6.70 -12.38
CA SER A 37 -10.91 8.11 -12.03
C SER A 37 -9.53 8.75 -12.04
N PRO A 38 -9.06 9.34 -13.16
CA PRO A 38 -7.63 9.55 -13.41
C PRO A 38 -6.90 10.29 -12.28
N VAL A 39 -7.51 11.35 -11.76
CA VAL A 39 -6.94 12.18 -10.69
C VAL A 39 -6.87 11.40 -9.37
N PHE A 40 -8.00 10.86 -8.90
CA PHE A 40 -8.04 10.15 -7.63
C PHE A 40 -7.24 8.84 -7.69
N THR A 41 -7.34 8.08 -8.77
CA THR A 41 -6.53 6.87 -8.97
C THR A 41 -5.05 7.21 -8.91
N PHE A 42 -4.57 8.22 -9.64
CA PHE A 42 -3.15 8.55 -9.63
C PHE A 42 -2.66 8.96 -8.23
N ILE A 43 -3.43 9.81 -7.55
CA ILE A 43 -3.10 10.27 -6.19
C ILE A 43 -3.13 9.10 -5.21
N ASN A 44 -4.22 8.34 -5.15
CA ASN A 44 -4.39 7.26 -4.19
C ASN A 44 -3.42 6.11 -4.43
N THR A 45 -3.18 5.72 -5.68
CA THR A 45 -2.19 4.67 -5.97
C THR A 45 -0.77 5.14 -5.69
N THR A 46 -0.46 6.43 -5.87
CA THR A 46 0.82 7.01 -5.43
C THR A 46 0.94 6.97 -3.91
N LEU A 47 -0.12 7.35 -3.18
CA LEU A 47 -0.18 7.31 -1.71
C LEU A 47 -0.08 5.88 -1.18
N ALA A 48 -0.81 4.92 -1.76
CA ALA A 48 -0.67 3.50 -1.48
C ALA A 48 0.77 3.07 -1.77
N GLY A 49 1.37 3.68 -2.79
CA GLY A 49 2.75 3.46 -3.12
C GLY A 49 3.70 3.81 -1.96
N VAL A 50 3.57 5.04 -1.46
CA VAL A 50 4.29 5.56 -0.30
C VAL A 50 3.99 4.73 0.95
N TRP A 51 2.73 4.42 1.22
CA TRP A 51 2.27 3.59 2.34
C TRP A 51 3.01 2.25 2.41
N LEU A 52 3.08 1.53 1.28
CA LEU A 52 3.82 0.26 1.19
C LEU A 52 5.34 0.46 1.33
N ALA A 53 5.87 1.59 0.87
CA ALA A 53 7.30 1.89 1.04
C ALA A 53 7.64 2.19 2.49
N VAL A 54 6.80 2.95 3.20
CA VAL A 54 6.94 3.19 4.65
C VAL A 54 6.87 1.88 5.42
N ALA A 55 5.89 1.01 5.10
CA ALA A 55 5.78 -0.32 5.68
C ALA A 55 7.06 -1.15 5.52
N TYR A 56 7.66 -1.14 4.32
CA TYR A 56 8.96 -1.76 4.09
C TYR A 56 10.09 -1.09 4.89
N LEU A 57 10.21 0.23 4.86
CA LEU A 57 11.32 0.95 5.49
C LEU A 57 11.32 0.79 7.02
N ARG A 58 10.13 0.64 7.62
CA ARG A 58 9.93 0.39 9.06
C ARG A 58 10.30 -1.01 9.50
N THR A 59 9.91 -2.03 8.71
CA THR A 59 10.10 -3.44 9.07
C THR A 59 11.38 -4.05 8.49
N ARG A 60 11.91 -3.47 7.40
CA ARG A 60 12.92 -4.05 6.51
C ARG A 60 12.57 -5.46 6.02
N SER A 61 11.28 -5.79 6.00
CA SER A 61 10.75 -7.07 5.55
C SER A 61 9.79 -6.83 4.40
N LEU A 62 9.86 -7.64 3.34
CA LEU A 62 8.89 -7.61 2.25
C LEU A 62 7.55 -8.26 2.63
N TRP A 63 7.54 -9.11 3.65
CA TRP A 63 6.34 -9.80 4.11
C TRP A 63 5.28 -8.84 4.64
N PHE A 64 5.69 -7.79 5.35
CA PHE A 64 4.74 -6.83 5.91
C PHE A 64 4.01 -5.99 4.83
N PRO A 65 4.69 -5.28 3.90
CA PRO A 65 4.00 -4.58 2.81
C PRO A 65 3.22 -5.54 1.90
N LEU A 66 3.70 -6.78 1.69
CA LEU A 66 2.93 -7.80 0.97
C LEU A 66 1.62 -8.12 1.68
N GLY A 67 1.69 -8.42 2.99
CA GLY A 67 0.54 -8.78 3.80
C GLY A 67 -0.52 -7.69 3.82
N ILE A 68 -0.14 -6.44 4.12
CA ILE A 68 -1.11 -5.33 4.17
C ILE A 68 -1.73 -5.02 2.80
N HIS A 69 -0.96 -5.15 1.71
CA HIS A 69 -1.50 -4.96 0.36
C HIS A 69 -2.46 -6.09 -0.03
N TRP A 70 -2.09 -7.34 0.27
CA TRP A 70 -2.95 -8.48 0.04
C TRP A 70 -4.24 -8.39 0.86
N SER A 71 -4.15 -8.04 2.14
CA SER A 71 -5.30 -7.84 3.01
C SER A 71 -6.20 -6.72 2.52
N TRP A 72 -5.65 -5.63 1.98
CA TRP A 72 -6.42 -4.53 1.38
C TRP A 72 -7.25 -5.01 0.17
N ASN A 73 -6.65 -5.77 -0.75
CA ASN A 73 -7.35 -6.30 -1.92
C ASN A 73 -8.36 -7.39 -1.52
N TRP A 74 -7.97 -8.28 -0.62
CA TRP A 74 -8.83 -9.36 -0.14
C TRP A 74 -10.04 -8.82 0.61
N ALA A 75 -9.86 -7.81 1.47
CA ALA A 75 -10.96 -7.20 2.20
C ALA A 75 -11.95 -6.52 1.24
N GLN A 76 -11.47 -5.82 0.21
CA GLN A 76 -12.36 -5.25 -0.81
C GLN A 76 -13.11 -6.33 -1.58
N ALA A 77 -12.40 -7.29 -2.20
CA ALA A 77 -13.02 -8.27 -3.07
C ALA A 77 -13.81 -9.33 -2.29
N SER A 78 -13.17 -10.08 -1.40
CA SER A 78 -13.73 -11.28 -0.77
C SER A 78 -14.59 -10.97 0.45
N LEU A 79 -14.24 -9.95 1.24
CA LEU A 79 -15.02 -9.60 2.41
C LEU A 79 -16.18 -8.65 2.04
N LEU A 80 -15.91 -7.57 1.30
CA LEU A 80 -16.89 -6.50 1.05
C LEU A 80 -17.62 -6.60 -0.30
N GLY A 81 -17.15 -7.43 -1.23
CA GLY A 81 -17.73 -7.55 -2.58
C GLY A 81 -17.53 -6.30 -3.45
N LEU A 82 -16.49 -5.51 -3.18
CA LEU A 82 -16.19 -4.26 -3.87
C LEU A 82 -15.21 -4.48 -5.05
N PRO A 83 -15.24 -3.60 -6.07
CA PRO A 83 -14.22 -3.60 -7.13
C PRO A 83 -12.84 -3.29 -6.55
N VAL A 84 -11.79 -3.97 -7.03
CA VAL A 84 -10.39 -3.68 -6.68
C VAL A 84 -9.72 -3.03 -7.87
N SER A 85 -9.38 -1.74 -7.73
CA SER A 85 -8.80 -0.93 -8.80
C SER A 85 -9.58 -1.00 -10.12
N GLY A 86 -10.92 -1.01 -10.05
CA GLY A 86 -11.83 -1.09 -11.19
C GLY A 86 -12.08 -2.49 -11.74
N ILE A 87 -11.43 -3.52 -11.18
CA ILE A 87 -11.63 -4.92 -11.56
C ILE A 87 -12.78 -5.49 -10.72
N ASN A 88 -13.80 -6.00 -11.40
CA ASN A 88 -14.98 -6.61 -10.79
C ASN A 88 -14.86 -8.13 -10.72
N ASN A 89 -15.66 -8.78 -9.88
CA ASN A 89 -15.81 -10.24 -9.80
C ASN A 89 -14.51 -11.01 -9.50
N LEU A 90 -13.56 -10.38 -8.78
CA LEU A 90 -12.34 -11.05 -8.31
C LEU A 90 -12.64 -12.18 -7.31
N ALA A 91 -13.70 -12.03 -6.51
CA ALA A 91 -14.23 -13.06 -5.63
C ALA A 91 -15.61 -13.51 -6.16
N PRO A 92 -15.79 -14.77 -6.58
CA PRO A 92 -17.07 -15.26 -7.09
C PRO A 92 -18.20 -15.25 -6.07
N ALA A 93 -17.87 -15.41 -4.79
CA ALA A 93 -18.81 -15.43 -3.67
C ALA A 93 -18.24 -14.60 -2.50
N PRO A 94 -18.41 -13.27 -2.50
CA PRO A 94 -17.98 -12.44 -1.38
C PRO A 94 -18.85 -12.67 -0.15
N LEU A 95 -18.31 -12.42 1.04
CA LEU A 95 -19.03 -12.57 2.30
C LEU A 95 -20.13 -11.52 2.46
N LEU A 96 -19.89 -10.30 1.99
CA LEU A 96 -20.84 -9.19 2.00
C LEU A 96 -21.02 -8.64 0.57
N HIS A 97 -22.20 -8.06 0.33
CA HIS A 97 -22.49 -7.31 -0.89
C HIS A 97 -22.66 -5.84 -0.54
N SER A 98 -21.57 -5.08 -0.63
CA SER A 98 -21.60 -3.65 -0.33
C SER A 98 -22.25 -2.85 -1.47
N MET A 99 -23.12 -1.90 -1.13
CA MET A 99 -23.74 -0.98 -2.08
C MET A 99 -23.16 0.42 -1.93
N ASN A 100 -22.60 0.97 -3.00
CA ASN A 100 -22.08 2.33 -3.02
C ASN A 100 -23.19 3.33 -3.36
N ALA A 101 -23.85 3.88 -2.33
CA ALA A 101 -24.87 4.92 -2.49
C ALA A 101 -24.32 6.36 -2.41
N GLY A 102 -23.05 6.53 -2.01
CA GLY A 102 -22.40 7.83 -1.85
C GLY A 102 -21.83 8.42 -3.15
N PRO A 103 -21.48 9.72 -3.17
CA PRO A 103 -20.98 10.38 -4.36
C PRO A 103 -19.63 9.80 -4.82
N ALA A 104 -19.44 9.69 -6.14
CA ALA A 104 -18.28 9.03 -6.74
C ALA A 104 -16.93 9.62 -6.32
N TRP A 105 -16.83 10.93 -6.06
CA TRP A 105 -15.58 11.54 -5.59
C TRP A 105 -15.19 11.06 -4.18
N LEU A 106 -16.15 10.61 -3.37
CA LEU A 106 -15.91 10.11 -2.01
C LEU A 106 -15.70 8.60 -1.99
N THR A 107 -16.54 7.85 -2.70
CA THR A 107 -16.60 6.38 -2.71
C THR A 107 -15.81 5.73 -3.82
N GLY A 108 -15.36 6.50 -4.82
CA GLY A 108 -14.64 6.04 -6.00
C GLY A 108 -15.49 5.35 -7.08
N GLY A 109 -16.80 5.26 -6.89
CA GLY A 109 -17.74 4.78 -7.91
C GLY A 109 -17.39 3.39 -8.44
N ALA A 110 -17.39 3.24 -9.77
CA ALA A 110 -17.09 1.97 -10.45
C ALA A 110 -15.62 1.54 -10.38
N TYR A 111 -14.70 2.42 -9.96
CA TYR A 111 -13.30 2.06 -9.71
C TYR A 111 -13.14 1.31 -8.38
N GLY A 112 -14.12 1.41 -7.48
CA GLY A 112 -13.99 1.00 -6.08
C GLY A 112 -13.40 2.10 -5.21
N ILE A 113 -13.26 1.85 -3.91
CA ILE A 113 -12.90 2.86 -2.91
C ILE A 113 -11.59 3.58 -3.21
N GLU A 114 -10.68 2.92 -3.94
CA GLU A 114 -9.39 3.44 -4.38
C GLU A 114 -9.49 4.64 -5.33
N GLY A 115 -10.66 4.88 -5.94
CA GLY A 115 -10.94 6.00 -6.81
C GLY A 115 -11.54 7.23 -6.09
N GLY A 116 -11.64 7.20 -4.76
CA GLY A 116 -12.32 8.24 -3.97
C GLY A 116 -11.47 8.83 -2.84
N ALA A 117 -11.93 9.97 -2.31
CA ALA A 117 -11.27 10.71 -1.23
C ALA A 117 -11.20 9.93 0.09
N ALA A 118 -12.16 9.04 0.35
CA ALA A 118 -12.14 8.19 1.55
C ALA A 118 -10.87 7.32 1.62
N CYS A 119 -10.42 6.80 0.46
CA CYS A 119 -9.17 6.04 0.39
C CYS A 119 -7.95 6.92 0.68
N SER A 120 -7.92 8.17 0.19
CA SER A 120 -6.82 9.10 0.50
C SER A 120 -6.65 9.27 2.01
N VAL A 121 -7.76 9.51 2.72
CA VAL A 121 -7.76 9.67 4.18
C VAL A 121 -7.30 8.39 4.88
N ALA A 122 -7.83 7.24 4.49
CA ALA A 122 -7.46 5.95 5.05
C ALA A 122 -5.96 5.64 4.88
N LEU A 123 -5.41 5.90 3.69
CA LEU A 123 -3.99 5.68 3.38
C LEU A 123 -3.09 6.61 4.18
N VAL A 124 -3.45 7.89 4.33
CA VAL A 124 -2.68 8.84 5.14
C VAL A 124 -2.67 8.41 6.61
N ILE A 125 -3.85 8.11 7.18
CA ILE A 125 -3.95 7.64 8.56
C ILE A 125 -3.14 6.37 8.77
N SER A 126 -3.32 5.36 7.91
CA SER A 126 -2.60 4.09 7.99
C SER A 126 -1.08 4.29 7.87
N THR A 127 -0.62 5.17 6.98
CA THR A 127 0.80 5.52 6.85
C THR A 127 1.35 6.14 8.14
N VAL A 128 0.62 7.08 8.73
CA VAL A 128 1.00 7.71 10.01
C VAL A 128 1.03 6.68 11.14
N VAL A 129 0.05 5.79 11.21
CA VAL A 129 -0.01 4.71 12.21
C VAL A 129 1.19 3.78 12.08
N ILE A 130 1.50 3.28 10.87
CA ILE A 130 2.67 2.44 10.62
C ILE A 130 3.98 3.17 11.00
N TRP A 131 4.06 4.46 10.71
CA TRP A 131 5.22 5.28 11.07
C TRP A 131 5.37 5.52 12.59
N ARG A 132 4.27 5.61 13.34
CA ARG A 132 4.31 5.93 14.78
C ARG A 132 4.39 4.69 15.66
N LEU A 133 3.76 3.58 15.28
CA LEU A 133 3.73 2.37 16.10
C LEU A 133 5.10 1.72 16.18
N LYS A 134 5.63 1.62 17.40
CA LYS A 134 6.92 0.97 17.70
C LYS A 134 6.87 -0.55 17.49
N LEU A 135 5.70 -1.16 17.65
CA LEU A 135 5.48 -2.61 17.43
C LEU A 135 5.78 -3.06 15.99
N ILE A 136 5.73 -2.13 15.03
CA ILE A 136 5.95 -2.40 13.60
C ILE A 136 7.41 -2.10 13.20
N ALA A 137 8.21 -1.53 14.11
CA ALA A 137 9.63 -1.32 13.85
C ALA A 137 10.37 -2.66 13.88
N ARG A 138 11.38 -2.80 13.01
CA ARG A 138 12.35 -3.90 13.10
C ARG A 138 12.96 -3.88 14.52
N ALA A 139 12.95 -5.03 15.19
CA ALA A 139 13.71 -5.19 16.42
C ALA A 139 15.20 -5.04 16.11
N ASP A 140 15.86 -4.10 16.77
CA ASP A 140 17.32 -3.98 16.69
C ASP A 140 17.92 -5.24 17.32
N VAL A 141 18.79 -5.92 16.57
CA VAL A 141 19.61 -7.01 17.15
C VAL A 141 20.59 -6.31 18.10
N PRO A 142 20.63 -6.67 19.40
CA PRO A 142 21.58 -6.08 20.33
C PRO A 142 23.00 -6.24 19.81
N THR A 143 23.69 -5.13 19.57
CA THR A 143 25.06 -5.11 19.01
C THR A 143 26.10 -5.78 19.93
N ASN A 144 25.72 -6.08 21.17
CA ASN A 144 26.57 -6.64 22.21
C ASN A 144 26.95 -8.11 21.96
N GLU A 145 26.23 -8.83 21.10
CA GLU A 145 26.55 -10.25 20.79
C GLU A 145 27.60 -10.40 19.67
N CYS A 146 27.84 -9.36 18.87
CA CYS A 146 28.80 -9.41 17.76
C CYS A 146 30.25 -9.11 18.19
N GLN A 147 30.48 -8.79 19.46
CA GLN A 147 31.79 -8.40 19.98
C GLN A 147 32.48 -9.47 20.86
N LYS A 148 31.97 -10.69 20.98
CA LYS A 148 32.73 -11.75 21.66
C LYS A 148 33.84 -12.24 20.74
N PRO A 149 35.14 -11.99 21.04
CA PRO A 149 36.21 -12.64 20.30
C PRO A 149 36.07 -14.16 20.48
N ALA A 150 36.23 -14.91 19.39
CA ALA A 150 36.39 -16.35 19.46
C ALA A 150 37.57 -16.64 20.41
N ARG A 151 37.30 -17.34 21.51
CA ARG A 151 38.33 -17.89 22.39
C ARG A 151 38.91 -19.15 21.76
#